data_AF-A0A7S1K639-F1
#
_entry.id   AF-A0A7S1K639-F1
#
_cell.length_a   1.000
_cell.length_b   1.000
_cell.length_c   1.000
_cell.angle_alpha   90.00
_cell.angle_beta   90.00
_cell.angle_gamma   90.00
#
_symmetry.space_group_name_H-M   'P 1'
#
loop_
_entity.id
_entity.type
_entity.pdbx_description
1 polymer ?
#
loop_
_entity_poly.entity_id
_entity_poly.type
_entity_poly.pdbx_seq_one_letter_code
_entity_poly.pdbx_strand_id
1 'polypeptide(L)'
;EVRGTIGRAGLTDEDDLATMLPKANRRCSVFGAPAQEMQRGYDNKRMEVQGEMNAKTLVEMGVGYACKKGLKPESPNQDDFFILTVEDWSLFGVFDGHGPSGHDVSNFVHKNLPKLIVSDPNFETEPLTAIKQAFRKVHDMLQVAANSNDGFDCALSGTTAT
;
A
#
# COMPACT_ATOMS: atom_id res chain seq x y z
N GLU A 1 -17.66 8.78 31.94
CA GLU A 1 -17.34 9.15 30.55
C GLU A 1 -15.90 8.74 30.27
N VAL A 2 -15.70 7.54 29.73
CA VAL A 2 -14.35 6.98 29.52
C VAL A 2 -13.85 7.47 28.17
N ARG A 3 -12.96 8.47 28.18
CA ARG A 3 -12.21 8.89 27.00
C ARG A 3 -11.21 7.78 26.68
N GLY A 4 -11.53 6.97 25.68
CA GLY A 4 -10.61 6.00 25.10
C GLY A 4 -9.42 6.74 24.50
N THR A 5 -8.23 6.50 25.05
CA THR A 5 -6.96 6.95 24.52
C THR A 5 -6.77 6.30 23.15
N ILE A 6 -6.89 7.10 22.08
CA ILE A 6 -6.53 6.67 20.73
C ILE A 6 -5.00 6.49 20.77
N GLY A 7 -4.55 5.23 20.82
CA GLY A 7 -3.14 4.90 20.75
C GLY A 7 -2.57 5.40 19.43
N ARG A 8 -1.79 6.49 19.48
CA ARG A 8 -0.87 6.89 18.43
C ARG A 8 0.27 5.88 18.38
N ALA A 9 0.07 4.74 17.72
CA ALA A 9 1.17 4.04 17.08
C ALA A 9 1.23 4.61 15.67
N GLY A 10 2.05 5.64 15.47
CA GLY A 10 2.32 6.15 14.13
C GLY A 10 3.12 5.10 13.40
N LEU A 11 2.48 4.40 12.44
CA LEU A 11 3.18 3.54 11.50
C LEU A 11 4.19 4.41 10.75
N THR A 12 5.46 4.02 10.81
CA THR A 12 6.55 4.71 10.12
C THR A 12 6.83 4.01 8.78
N ASP A 13 7.53 4.70 7.88
CA ASP A 13 7.98 4.11 6.62
C ASP A 13 8.93 2.93 6.84
N GLU A 14 9.60 2.83 8.00
CA GLU A 14 10.48 1.73 8.36
C GLU A 14 9.75 0.47 8.86
N ASP A 15 8.44 0.55 9.13
CA ASP A 15 7.66 -0.62 9.53
C ASP A 15 7.45 -1.54 8.33
N ASP A 16 8.36 -2.50 8.15
CA ASP A 16 8.27 -3.58 7.16
C ASP A 16 7.03 -4.44 7.45
N LEU A 17 6.16 -4.60 6.45
CA LEU A 17 4.93 -5.38 6.57
C LEU A 17 5.18 -6.83 6.97
N ALA A 18 6.31 -7.40 6.57
CA ALA A 18 6.74 -8.71 7.04
C ALA A 18 7.02 -8.67 8.56
N THR A 19 7.66 -7.64 9.08
CA THR A 19 7.99 -7.57 10.53
C THR A 19 6.76 -7.42 11.43
N MET A 20 5.66 -6.87 10.90
CA MET A 20 4.39 -6.73 11.60
C MET A 20 3.65 -8.06 11.82
N LEU A 21 4.09 -9.15 11.18
CA LEU A 21 3.53 -10.49 11.30
C LEU A 21 4.55 -11.47 11.94
N PRO A 22 4.98 -11.24 13.19
CA PRO A 22 6.09 -11.99 13.80
C PRO A 22 5.74 -13.47 14.07
N LYS A 23 4.46 -13.83 14.07
CA LYS A 23 3.99 -15.20 14.31
C LYS A 23 4.11 -16.11 13.08
N ALA A 24 4.23 -15.56 11.87
CA ALA A 24 4.33 -16.34 10.65
C ALA A 24 5.78 -16.68 10.34
N ASN A 25 6.11 -17.96 10.10
CA ASN A 25 7.47 -18.37 9.74
C ASN A 25 7.81 -17.99 8.30
N ARG A 26 6.83 -18.04 7.38
CA ARG A 26 6.98 -17.59 5.98
C ARG A 26 6.12 -16.37 5.71
N ARG A 27 6.77 -15.29 5.31
CA ARG A 27 6.14 -14.02 4.97
C ARG A 27 7.00 -13.26 3.98
N CYS A 28 6.34 -12.72 2.97
CA CYS A 28 7.00 -11.94 1.95
C CYS A 28 6.03 -10.96 1.33
N SER A 29 6.58 -9.86 0.82
CA SER A 29 5.77 -8.84 0.21
C SER A 29 6.48 -8.11 -0.92
N VAL A 30 5.71 -7.71 -1.93
CA VAL A 30 6.14 -6.91 -3.07
C VAL A 30 5.24 -5.68 -3.13
N PHE A 31 5.84 -4.51 -3.28
CA PHE A 31 5.13 -3.23 -3.41
C PHE A 31 5.63 -2.52 -4.64
N GLY A 32 4.76 -1.72 -5.25
CA GLY A 32 5.24 -0.69 -6.16
C GLY A 32 5.98 0.41 -5.40
N ALA A 33 6.77 1.18 -6.12
CA ALA A 33 7.51 2.31 -5.59
C ALA A 33 7.47 3.49 -6.56
N PRO A 34 7.60 4.73 -6.06
CA PRO A 34 7.68 5.91 -6.91
C PRO A 34 8.82 5.81 -7.93
N ALA A 35 8.59 6.38 -9.10
CA ALA A 35 9.65 6.54 -10.09
C ALA A 35 10.69 7.55 -9.56
N GLN A 36 11.97 7.28 -9.82
CA GLN A 36 13.07 8.22 -9.49
C GLN A 36 13.41 9.14 -10.67
N GLU A 37 12.95 8.79 -11.86
CA GLU A 37 13.21 9.49 -13.12
C GLU A 37 11.93 9.57 -13.95
N MET A 38 11.95 10.40 -14.99
CA MET A 38 10.86 10.52 -15.94
C MET A 38 10.65 9.21 -16.69
N GLN A 39 9.44 8.65 -16.61
CA GLN A 39 9.10 7.38 -17.24
C GLN A 39 8.67 7.55 -18.70
N ARG A 40 9.07 6.61 -19.54
CA ARG A 40 8.55 6.43 -20.91
C ARG A 40 7.32 5.54 -20.89
N GLY A 41 6.54 5.61 -21.97
CA GLY A 41 5.42 4.70 -22.17
C GLY A 41 5.87 3.24 -22.07
N TYR A 42 5.09 2.42 -21.38
CA TYR A 42 5.31 1.00 -21.10
C TYR A 42 6.45 0.66 -20.12
N ASP A 43 7.11 1.65 -19.54
CA ASP A 43 8.09 1.40 -18.47
C ASP A 43 7.43 0.64 -17.31
N ASN A 44 8.15 -0.33 -16.76
CA ASN A 44 7.67 -1.07 -15.60
C ASN A 44 7.65 -0.15 -14.36
N LYS A 45 6.64 -0.30 -13.52
CA LYS A 45 6.62 0.28 -12.18
C LYS A 45 7.85 -0.23 -11.41
N ARG A 46 8.56 0.67 -10.73
CA ARG A 46 9.63 0.30 -9.80
C ARG A 46 9.02 -0.48 -8.65
N MET A 47 9.75 -1.44 -8.10
CA MET A 47 9.23 -2.32 -7.05
C MET A 47 10.22 -2.45 -5.91
N GLU A 48 9.67 -2.73 -4.73
CA GLU A 48 10.42 -3.08 -3.54
C GLU A 48 9.93 -4.43 -3.05
N VAL A 49 10.89 -5.25 -2.60
CA VAL A 49 10.65 -6.60 -2.12
C VAL A 49 11.11 -6.67 -0.68
N GLN A 50 10.23 -7.17 0.19
CA GLN A 50 10.49 -7.37 1.61
C GLN A 50 10.30 -8.85 1.99
N GLY A 51 11.10 -9.32 2.95
CA GLY A 51 11.15 -10.73 3.35
C GLY A 51 11.82 -11.65 2.32
N GLU A 52 11.55 -12.96 2.42
CA GLU A 52 12.16 -13.99 1.57
C GLU A 52 11.44 -14.16 0.21
N MET A 53 10.91 -13.08 -0.38
CA MET A 53 10.34 -13.16 -1.73
C MET A 53 11.46 -13.21 -2.76
N ASN A 54 11.32 -14.09 -3.74
CA ASN A 54 11.94 -13.92 -5.04
C ASN A 54 10.94 -14.34 -6.13
N ALA A 55 11.31 -14.17 -7.40
CA ALA A 55 10.45 -14.55 -8.53
C ALA A 55 10.01 -16.02 -8.47
N LYS A 56 10.85 -16.91 -7.94
CA LYS A 56 10.53 -18.33 -7.75
C LYS A 56 9.44 -18.52 -6.68
N THR A 57 9.49 -17.81 -5.55
CA THR A 57 8.45 -17.87 -4.51
C THR A 57 7.07 -17.47 -5.07
N LEU A 58 6.99 -16.40 -5.87
CA LEU A 58 5.74 -15.97 -6.50
C LEU A 58 5.20 -17.00 -7.50
N VAL A 59 6.08 -17.59 -8.31
CA VAL A 59 5.71 -18.64 -9.27
C VAL A 59 5.22 -19.90 -8.55
N GLU A 60 5.89 -20.32 -7.48
CA GLU A 60 5.45 -21.46 -6.65
C GLU A 60 4.07 -21.21 -6.03
N MET A 61 3.74 -19.96 -5.74
CA MET A 61 2.42 -19.54 -5.27
C MET A 61 1.38 -19.36 -6.38
N GLY A 62 1.76 -19.46 -7.65
CA GLY A 62 0.87 -19.22 -8.78
C GLY A 62 0.48 -17.74 -8.96
N VAL A 63 1.27 -16.81 -8.42
CA VAL A 63 1.01 -15.36 -8.49
C VAL A 63 1.89 -14.73 -9.58
N GLY A 64 1.25 -13.97 -10.48
CA GLY A 64 1.92 -13.13 -11.46
C GLY A 64 1.33 -11.73 -11.44
N TYR A 65 2.15 -10.72 -11.74
CA TYR A 65 1.72 -9.34 -11.75
C TYR A 65 2.47 -8.53 -12.82
N ALA A 66 1.88 -7.42 -13.25
CA ALA A 66 2.52 -6.43 -14.11
C ALA A 66 1.88 -5.06 -13.84
N CYS A 67 2.70 -4.04 -13.67
CA CYS A 67 2.26 -2.66 -13.55
C CYS A 67 3.14 -1.80 -14.46
N LYS A 68 2.54 -1.14 -15.45
CA LYS A 68 3.26 -0.45 -16.53
C LYS A 68 2.71 0.94 -16.75
N LYS A 69 3.63 1.86 -17.03
CA LYS A 69 3.33 3.24 -17.39
C LYS A 69 2.46 3.32 -18.65
N GLY A 70 1.32 3.99 -18.56
CA GLY A 70 0.50 4.36 -19.72
C GLY A 70 1.13 5.48 -20.57
N LEU A 71 0.46 5.89 -21.65
CA LEU A 71 1.02 6.83 -22.64
C LEU A 71 0.91 8.33 -22.28
N LYS A 72 0.31 8.69 -21.13
CA LYS A 72 0.16 10.09 -20.70
C LYS A 72 1.54 10.73 -20.47
N PRO A 73 1.97 11.76 -21.22
CA PRO A 73 3.35 12.24 -21.17
C PRO A 73 3.73 12.89 -19.84
N GLU A 74 2.86 13.76 -19.33
CA GLU A 74 3.14 14.64 -18.19
C GLU A 74 2.84 14.02 -16.82
N SER A 75 2.42 12.76 -16.78
CA SER A 75 2.09 12.09 -15.51
C SER A 75 2.88 10.80 -15.43
N PRO A 76 3.52 10.50 -14.28
CA PRO A 76 4.16 9.20 -14.05
C PRO A 76 3.10 8.09 -14.04
N ASN A 77 3.53 6.85 -13.83
CA ASN A 77 2.58 5.77 -13.60
C ASN A 77 1.89 6.03 -12.26
N GLN A 78 0.59 6.29 -12.31
CA GLN A 78 -0.22 6.61 -11.15
C GLN A 78 -0.79 5.35 -10.49
N ASP A 79 -0.66 4.19 -11.14
CA ASP A 79 -1.04 2.91 -10.57
C ASP A 79 -0.04 2.50 -9.49
N ASP A 80 -0.54 1.87 -8.44
CA ASP A 80 0.27 1.19 -7.44
C ASP A 80 -0.35 -0.14 -7.02
N PHE A 81 0.44 -0.96 -6.33
CA PHE A 81 -0.02 -2.26 -5.88
C PHE A 81 0.77 -2.76 -4.67
N PHE A 82 0.17 -3.73 -3.97
CA PHE A 82 0.91 -4.58 -3.07
C PHE A 82 0.50 -6.04 -3.21
N ILE A 83 1.45 -6.91 -2.90
CA ILE A 83 1.27 -8.35 -2.74
C ILE A 83 1.83 -8.68 -1.37
N LEU A 84 0.99 -9.19 -0.46
CA LEU A 84 1.40 -9.71 0.83
C LEU A 84 1.00 -11.17 0.89
N THR A 85 1.98 -12.03 1.16
CA THR A 85 1.79 -13.47 1.22
C THR A 85 2.35 -13.97 2.52
N VAL A 86 1.51 -14.67 3.27
CA VAL A 86 1.77 -15.22 4.60
C VAL A 86 1.34 -16.68 4.56
N GLU A 87 1.97 -17.56 5.34
CA GLU A 87 1.75 -19.02 5.35
C GLU A 87 0.38 -19.49 4.86
N ASP A 88 -0.69 -19.11 5.55
CA ASP A 88 -2.05 -19.62 5.30
C ASP A 88 -2.95 -18.67 4.50
N TRP A 89 -2.51 -17.44 4.20
CA TRP A 89 -3.34 -16.45 3.52
C TRP A 89 -2.53 -15.43 2.72
N SER A 90 -3.19 -14.78 1.78
CA SER A 90 -2.58 -13.70 1.00
C SER A 90 -3.53 -12.53 0.89
N LEU A 91 -2.97 -11.32 0.88
CA LEU A 91 -3.67 -10.07 0.69
C LEU A 91 -3.02 -9.35 -0.50
N PHE A 92 -3.87 -8.92 -1.43
CA PHE A 92 -3.45 -8.21 -2.63
C PHE A 92 -4.20 -6.88 -2.65
N GLY A 93 -3.57 -5.85 -3.20
CA GLY A 93 -4.22 -4.56 -3.41
C GLY A 93 -3.75 -3.92 -4.70
N VAL A 94 -4.68 -3.36 -5.48
CA VAL A 94 -4.40 -2.55 -6.67
C VAL A 94 -5.03 -1.18 -6.52
N PHE A 95 -4.27 -0.15 -6.90
CA PHE A 95 -4.58 1.25 -6.66
C PHE A 95 -4.45 2.04 -7.96
N ASP A 96 -5.58 2.43 -8.57
CA ASP A 96 -5.60 3.30 -9.76
C ASP A 96 -5.65 4.76 -9.31
N GLY A 97 -4.47 5.39 -9.28
CA GLY A 97 -4.30 6.79 -8.91
C GLY A 97 -4.70 7.74 -10.04
N HIS A 98 -5.40 8.82 -9.71
CA HIS A 98 -5.86 9.80 -10.68
C HIS A 98 -5.75 11.23 -10.14
N GLY A 99 -5.85 12.20 -11.05
CA GLY A 99 -5.63 13.62 -10.75
C GLY A 99 -4.15 14.02 -10.78
N PRO A 100 -3.83 15.31 -10.53
CA PRO A 100 -2.46 15.83 -10.61
C PRO A 100 -1.46 15.08 -9.71
N SER A 101 -1.87 14.73 -8.49
CA SER A 101 -1.06 14.02 -7.49
C SER A 101 -1.53 12.58 -7.27
N GLY A 102 -2.19 11.97 -8.26
CA GLY A 102 -2.73 10.62 -8.11
C GLY A 102 -1.67 9.55 -7.81
N HIS A 103 -0.43 9.76 -8.27
CA HIS A 103 0.69 8.87 -7.97
C HIS A 103 1.17 9.00 -6.52
N ASP A 104 1.09 10.20 -5.92
CA ASP A 104 1.39 10.42 -4.51
C ASP A 104 0.30 9.78 -3.63
N VAL A 105 -0.97 9.96 -4.02
CA VAL A 105 -2.12 9.38 -3.32
C VAL A 105 -2.08 7.85 -3.34
N SER A 106 -1.93 7.23 -4.52
CA SER A 106 -1.85 5.76 -4.63
C SER A 106 -0.61 5.20 -3.94
N ASN A 107 0.52 5.90 -4.01
CA ASN A 107 1.73 5.57 -3.25
C ASN A 107 1.48 5.58 -1.73
N PHE A 108 0.84 6.64 -1.22
CA PHE A 108 0.55 6.76 0.20
C PHE A 108 -0.41 5.66 0.68
N VAL A 109 -1.49 5.42 -0.06
CA VAL A 109 -2.52 4.46 0.35
C VAL A 109 -1.99 3.02 0.29
N HIS A 110 -1.28 2.62 -0.77
CA HIS A 110 -0.78 1.23 -0.85
C HIS A 110 0.24 0.91 0.23
N LYS A 111 1.04 1.89 0.70
CA LYS A 111 2.01 1.70 1.78
C LYS A 111 1.35 1.52 3.14
N ASN A 112 0.28 2.27 3.40
CA ASN A 112 -0.32 2.38 4.73
C ASN A 112 -1.52 1.45 4.95
N LEU A 113 -2.36 1.25 3.93
CA LEU A 113 -3.57 0.43 4.04
C LEU A 113 -3.29 -1.02 4.49
N PRO A 114 -2.37 -1.79 3.86
CA PRO A 114 -2.07 -3.14 4.33
C PRO A 114 -1.55 -3.16 5.77
N LYS A 115 -0.73 -2.18 6.19
CA LYS A 115 -0.21 -2.08 7.56
C LYS A 115 -1.34 -1.91 8.57
N LEU A 116 -2.31 -1.06 8.25
CA LEU A 116 -3.50 -0.83 9.07
C LEU A 116 -4.41 -2.06 9.15
N ILE A 117 -4.51 -2.84 8.06
CA ILE A 117 -5.29 -4.08 8.03
C ILE A 117 -4.64 -5.12 8.95
N VAL A 118 -3.35 -5.43 8.75
CA VAL A 118 -2.69 -6.52 9.48
C VAL A 118 -2.39 -6.20 10.94
N SER A 119 -2.34 -4.92 11.31
CA SER A 119 -2.19 -4.50 12.72
C SER A 119 -3.51 -4.42 13.48
N ASP A 120 -4.66 -4.55 12.80
CA ASP A 120 -5.93 -4.55 13.50
C ASP A 120 -6.07 -5.84 14.32
N PRO A 121 -6.29 -5.77 15.65
CA PRO A 121 -6.39 -6.97 16.49
C PRO A 121 -7.59 -7.84 16.12
N ASN A 122 -8.56 -7.32 15.36
CA ASN A 122 -9.73 -8.06 14.91
C ASN A 122 -9.60 -8.52 13.45
N PHE A 123 -8.43 -8.40 12.80
CA PHE A 123 -8.29 -8.81 11.40
C PHE A 123 -8.58 -10.30 11.20
N GLU A 124 -8.09 -11.17 12.08
CA GLU A 124 -8.32 -12.62 11.99
C GLU A 124 -9.75 -13.03 12.37
N THR A 125 -10.39 -12.33 13.31
CA THR A 125 -11.71 -12.68 13.85
C THR A 125 -12.87 -11.99 13.13
N GLU A 126 -12.67 -10.74 12.69
CA GLU A 126 -13.64 -9.88 12.03
C GLU A 126 -13.02 -9.10 10.85
N PRO A 127 -12.51 -9.80 9.81
CA PRO A 127 -11.72 -9.19 8.73
C PRO A 127 -12.48 -8.06 8.00
N LEU A 128 -13.79 -8.22 7.79
CA LEU A 128 -14.60 -7.19 7.13
C LEU A 128 -14.64 -5.87 7.94
N THR A 129 -14.72 -5.98 9.26
CA THR A 129 -14.73 -4.83 10.16
C THR A 129 -13.35 -4.17 10.17
N ALA A 130 -12.29 -4.96 10.32
CA ALA A 130 -10.90 -4.48 10.29
C ALA A 130 -10.58 -3.74 8.98
N ILE A 131 -10.92 -4.31 7.83
CA ILE A 131 -10.70 -3.69 6.52
C ILE A 131 -11.48 -2.36 6.42
N LYS A 132 -12.77 -2.33 6.78
CA LYS A 132 -13.57 -1.09 6.75
C LYS A 132 -12.95 0.01 7.64
N GLN A 133 -12.43 -0.36 8.80
CA GLN A 133 -11.76 0.59 9.69
C GLN A 133 -10.44 1.07 9.12
N ALA A 134 -9.65 0.18 8.51
CA ALA A 134 -8.40 0.52 7.85
C ALA A 134 -8.59 1.54 6.72
N PHE A 135 -9.64 1.39 5.90
CA PHE A 135 -10.00 2.36 4.86
C PHE A 135 -10.32 3.76 5.41
N ARG A 136 -11.02 3.84 6.55
CA ARG A 136 -11.29 5.14 7.20
C ARG A 136 -10.01 5.75 7.76
N LYS A 137 -9.23 4.95 8.49
CA LYS A 137 -7.96 5.38 9.09
C LYS A 137 -6.97 5.89 8.02
N VAL A 138 -6.81 5.17 6.91
CA VAL A 138 -5.89 5.59 5.84
C VAL A 138 -6.35 6.87 5.16
N HIS A 139 -7.66 7.09 5.03
CA HIS A 139 -8.20 8.36 4.52
C HIS A 139 -7.89 9.52 5.45
N ASP A 140 -8.10 9.36 6.76
CA ASP A 140 -7.78 10.40 7.75
C ASP A 140 -6.26 10.71 7.76
N MET A 141 -5.41 9.67 7.68
CA MET A 141 -3.97 9.82 7.56
C MET A 141 -3.56 10.55 6.28
N LEU A 142 -4.20 10.23 5.15
CA LEU A 142 -3.95 10.89 3.87
C LEU A 142 -4.28 12.38 3.94
N GLN A 143 -5.40 12.75 4.56
CA GLN A 143 -5.77 14.17 4.75
C GLN A 143 -4.72 14.92 5.58
N VAL A 144 -4.18 14.30 6.63
CA VAL A 144 -3.11 14.92 7.43
C VAL A 144 -1.82 15.07 6.61
N ALA A 145 -1.42 14.04 5.88
CA ALA A 145 -0.20 14.04 5.05
C ALA A 145 -0.28 15.07 3.92
N ALA A 146 -1.42 15.14 3.22
CA ALA A 146 -1.66 16.10 2.14
C ALA A 146 -1.56 17.56 2.60
N ASN A 147 -1.96 17.86 3.84
CA ASN A 147 -1.89 19.20 4.42
C ASN A 147 -0.55 19.52 5.12
N SER A 148 0.44 18.63 5.06
CA SER A 148 1.77 18.86 5.62
C SER A 148 2.64 19.72 4.69
N ASN A 149 3.77 20.24 5.20
CA ASN A 149 4.66 21.11 4.42
C ASN A 149 5.28 20.41 3.20
N ASP A 150 5.48 19.09 3.27
CA ASP A 150 5.99 18.25 2.18
C ASP A 150 4.84 17.42 1.55
N GLY A 151 3.60 17.85 1.76
CA GLY A 151 2.39 17.19 1.28
C GLY A 151 2.14 17.39 -0.22
N PHE A 152 0.99 16.89 -0.66
CA PHE A 152 0.55 16.94 -2.06
C PHE A 152 -0.94 17.29 -2.13
N ASP A 153 -1.37 17.83 -3.27
CA ASP A 153 -2.76 18.25 -3.45
C ASP A 153 -3.70 17.06 -3.71
N CYS A 154 -4.52 16.75 -2.71
CA CYS A 154 -5.56 15.73 -2.80
C CYS A 154 -6.97 16.30 -3.02
N ALA A 155 -7.14 17.58 -3.35
CA ALA A 155 -8.46 18.17 -3.62
C ALA A 155 -9.07 17.64 -4.92
N LEU A 156 -8.23 17.39 -5.92
CA LEU A 156 -8.62 16.84 -7.25
C LEU A 156 -7.85 15.55 -7.59
N SER A 157 -7.19 14.95 -6.60
CA SER A 157 -6.43 13.71 -6.75
C SER A 157 -6.98 12.63 -5.84
N GLY A 158 -6.96 11.39 -6.31
CA GLY A 158 -7.53 10.25 -5.59
C GLY A 158 -6.92 8.94 -6.06
N THR A 159 -7.34 7.85 -5.44
CA THR A 159 -7.02 6.49 -5.88
C THR A 159 -8.20 5.57 -5.66
N THR A 160 -8.37 4.58 -6.54
CA THR A 160 -9.16 3.39 -6.20
C THR A 160 -8.38 2.50 -5.24
N ALA A 161 -9.04 1.50 -4.67
CA ALA A 161 -8.39 0.38 -3.98
C ALA A 161 -9.28 -0.86 -4.14
N THR A 162 -8.73 -1.94 -4.71
CA THR A 162 -9.41 -3.24 -4.89
C THR A 162 -8.57 -4.37 -4.34
#